data_AF-A0A0L7TIH0-F1
#
_entry.id   AF-A0A0L7TIH0-F1
#
_cell.length_a   1.000
_cell.length_b   1.000
_cell.length_c   1.000
_cell.angle_alpha   90.00
_cell.angle_beta   90.00
_cell.angle_gamma   90.00
#
_symmetry.space_group_name_H-M   'P 1'
#
loop_
_entity.id
_entity.type
_entity.pdbx_description
1 polymer ?
#
loop_
_entity_poly.entity_id
_entity_poly.type
_entity_poly.pdbx_seq_one_letter_code
_entity_poly.pdbx_strand_id
1 'polypeptide(L)'
;VWWASVPRERWPQDADTRQFIAENWVDGVGDARQELVFIGIDMDEDGLRHKLGAALLSDKEMALGPHGWTLFDDPVPEWTEH
;
A
#
# COMPACT_ATOMS: atom_id res chain seq x y z
N VAL A 1 -11.13 0.74 -1.44
CA VAL A 1 -11.12 -0.51 -0.63
C VAL A 1 -10.23 -1.49 -1.34
N TRP A 2 -9.33 -2.14 -0.62
CA TRP A 2 -8.59 -3.29 -1.14
C TRP A 2 -9.44 -4.53 -0.88
N TRP A 3 -9.78 -5.29 -1.92
CA TRP A 3 -10.50 -6.56 -1.78
C TRP A 3 -9.69 -7.60 -1.00
N ALA A 4 -8.37 -7.47 -0.97
CA ALA A 4 -7.45 -8.23 -0.12
C ALA A 4 -7.81 -8.16 1.38
N SER A 5 -8.43 -7.09 1.87
CA SER A 5 -8.87 -6.95 3.27
C SER A 5 -10.35 -7.26 3.51
N VAL A 6 -11.08 -7.68 2.48
CA VAL A 6 -12.52 -7.96 2.55
C VAL A 6 -12.77 -9.48 2.63
N PRO A 7 -13.57 -9.97 3.61
CA PRO A 7 -13.98 -11.37 3.67
C PRO A 7 -14.62 -11.84 2.35
N ARG A 8 -14.28 -13.07 1.91
CA ARG A 8 -14.62 -13.57 0.57
C ARG A 8 -16.13 -13.60 0.31
N GLU A 9 -16.94 -13.76 1.34
CA GLU A 9 -18.42 -13.78 1.28
C GLU A 9 -19.00 -12.43 0.83
N ARG A 10 -18.26 -11.34 1.02
CA ARG A 10 -18.66 -9.99 0.64
C ARG A 10 -18.10 -9.54 -0.71
N TRP A 11 -17.36 -10.43 -1.40
CA TRP A 11 -16.81 -10.11 -2.72
C TRP A 11 -17.91 -9.99 -3.77
N PRO A 12 -17.65 -9.19 -4.82
CA PRO A 12 -18.61 -8.97 -5.89
C PRO A 12 -18.87 -10.26 -6.66
N GLN A 13 -20.11 -10.41 -7.12
CA GLN A 13 -20.55 -11.58 -7.89
C GLN A 13 -20.56 -11.32 -9.40
N ASP A 14 -20.45 -10.08 -9.86
CA ASP A 14 -20.30 -9.80 -11.28
C ASP A 14 -18.92 -10.25 -11.79
N ALA A 15 -18.86 -10.68 -13.05
CA ALA A 15 -17.66 -11.25 -13.64
C ALA A 15 -16.60 -10.17 -13.91
N ASP A 16 -17.03 -8.99 -14.37
CA ASP A 16 -16.14 -7.90 -14.78
C ASP A 16 -15.33 -7.36 -13.60
N THR A 17 -15.96 -7.13 -12.45
CA THR A 17 -15.25 -6.68 -11.24
C THR A 17 -14.31 -7.77 -10.73
N ARG A 18 -14.71 -9.05 -10.80
CA ARG A 18 -13.83 -10.17 -10.41
C ARG A 18 -12.61 -10.28 -11.31
N GLN A 19 -12.77 -10.06 -12.61
CA GLN A 19 -11.67 -10.01 -13.56
C GLN A 19 -10.74 -8.83 -13.24
N PHE A 20 -11.29 -7.63 -13.02
CA PHE A 20 -10.50 -6.47 -12.64
C PHE A 20 -9.66 -6.70 -11.37
N ILE A 21 -10.24 -7.31 -10.34
CA ILE A 21 -9.50 -7.67 -9.12
C ILE A 21 -8.36 -8.63 -9.45
N ALA A 22 -8.63 -9.67 -10.25
CA ALA A 22 -7.63 -10.66 -10.64
C ALA A 22 -6.49 -10.07 -11.48
N GLU A 23 -6.79 -9.16 -12.41
CA GLU A 23 -5.80 -8.46 -13.24
C GLU A 23 -4.84 -7.60 -12.42
N ASN A 24 -5.29 -7.12 -11.26
CA ASN A 24 -4.50 -6.27 -10.36
C ASN A 24 -3.99 -7.02 -9.12
N TRP A 25 -4.18 -8.34 -9.07
CA TRP A 25 -3.81 -9.15 -7.93
C TRP A 25 -2.32 -9.49 -7.95
N VAL A 26 -1.65 -9.25 -6.83
CA VAL A 26 -0.27 -9.68 -6.60
C VAL A 26 -0.24 -10.69 -5.46
N ASP A 27 0.39 -11.84 -5.67
CA ASP A 27 0.48 -12.88 -4.66
C ASP A 27 1.12 -12.36 -3.36
N GLY A 28 0.49 -12.65 -2.22
CA GLY A 28 0.92 -12.21 -0.89
C GLY A 28 0.40 -10.83 -0.44
N VAL A 29 -0.01 -9.97 -1.37
CA VAL A 29 -0.49 -8.59 -1.09
C VAL A 29 -1.92 -8.34 -1.57
N GLY A 30 -2.38 -9.10 -2.56
CA GLY A 30 -3.67 -8.96 -3.21
C GLY A 30 -3.75 -7.75 -4.14
N ASP A 31 -4.89 -7.08 -4.18
CA ASP A 31 -5.11 -5.85 -4.95
C ASP A 31 -4.71 -4.57 -4.19
N ALA A 32 -3.97 -4.72 -3.09
CA ALA A 32 -3.53 -3.60 -2.24
C ALA A 32 -2.56 -2.69 -3.00
N ARG A 33 -3.10 -1.61 -3.55
CA ARG A 33 -2.36 -0.59 -4.32
C ARG A 33 -2.73 0.81 -3.89
N GLN A 34 -1.80 1.74 -4.05
CA GLN A 34 -2.00 3.17 -3.80
C GLN A 34 -1.45 3.98 -4.97
N GLU A 35 -2.11 5.09 -5.25
CA GLU A 35 -1.64 6.10 -6.20
C GLU A 35 -1.48 7.41 -5.43
N LEU A 36 -0.28 7.99 -5.48
CA LEU A 36 0.05 9.23 -4.79
C LEU A 36 0.22 10.34 -5.84
N VAL A 37 -0.51 11.43 -5.66
CA VAL A 37 -0.41 12.63 -6.51
C VAL A 37 0.07 13.79 -5.65
N PHE A 38 1.16 14.41 -6.09
CA PHE A 38 1.74 15.59 -5.46
C PHE A 38 1.54 16.79 -6.38
N ILE A 39 1.06 17.91 -5.83
CA ILE A 39 0.76 19.14 -6.59
C ILE A 39 1.52 20.29 -5.94
N GLY A 40 2.34 20.99 -6.73
CA GLY A 40 3.16 22.09 -6.25
C GLY A 40 3.91 22.80 -7.38
N ILE A 41 4.57 23.90 -7.03
CA ILE A 41 5.41 24.71 -7.93
C ILE A 41 6.88 24.46 -7.56
N ASP A 42 7.77 24.38 -8.55
CA ASP A 42 9.21 24.15 -8.37
C ASP A 42 9.54 22.91 -7.51
N MET A 43 8.77 21.83 -7.70
CA MET A 43 8.99 20.59 -6.96
C MET A 43 10.22 19.82 -7.44
N ASP A 44 10.96 19.27 -6.47
CA ASP A 44 12.04 18.32 -6.69
C ASP A 44 11.47 16.90 -6.84
N GLU A 45 11.11 16.51 -8.06
CA GLU A 45 10.57 15.18 -8.36
C GLU A 45 11.57 14.06 -7.99
N ASP A 46 12.85 14.23 -8.33
CA ASP A 46 13.89 13.23 -8.10
C ASP A 46 14.09 12.99 -6.59
N GLY A 47 14.15 14.07 -5.80
CA GLY A 47 14.24 13.98 -4.35
C GLY A 47 13.02 13.31 -3.73
N LEU A 48 11.81 13.56 -4.24
CA LEU A 48 10.58 12.88 -3.79
C LEU A 48 10.61 11.39 -4.12
N ARG A 49 10.97 11.03 -5.35
CA ARG A 49 11.06 9.65 -5.79
C ARG A 49 12.10 8.87 -4.99
N HIS A 50 13.24 9.50 -4.68
CA HIS A 50 14.27 8.89 -3.84
C HIS A 50 13.76 8.61 -2.43
N LYS A 51 13.06 9.57 -1.79
CA LYS A 51 12.48 9.38 -0.46
C LYS A 51 11.40 8.31 -0.43
N LEU A 52 10.50 8.28 -1.42
CA LEU A 52 9.49 7.24 -1.55
C LEU A 52 10.12 5.86 -1.77
N GLY A 53 11.17 5.79 -2.60
CA GLY A 53 11.93 4.55 -2.81
C GLY A 53 12.62 4.05 -1.54
N ALA A 54 13.17 4.96 -0.72
CA ALA A 54 13.79 4.61 0.56
C ALA A 54 12.77 4.10 1.61
N ALA A 55 11.48 4.38 1.44
CA ALA A 55 10.41 3.88 2.30
C ALA A 55 9.89 2.49 1.88
N LEU A 56 10.39 1.91 0.79
CA LEU A 56 10.02 0.56 0.38
C LEU A 56 10.67 -0.48 1.28
N LEU A 57 9.87 -1.46 1.71
CA LEU A 57 10.37 -2.64 2.39
C LEU A 57 11.20 -3.50 1.41
N SER A 58 12.33 -3.99 1.87
CA SER A 58 13.03 -5.11 1.23
C SER A 58 12.26 -6.41 1.36
N ASP A 59 12.59 -7.43 0.56
CA ASP A 59 11.94 -8.75 0.63
C ASP A 59 12.00 -9.37 2.04
N LYS A 60 13.10 -9.13 2.77
CA LYS A 60 13.28 -9.62 4.14
C LYS A 60 12.33 -8.93 5.11
N GLU A 61 12.16 -7.61 4.98
CA GLU A 61 11.25 -6.84 5.83
C GLU A 61 9.80 -7.14 5.49
N MET A 62 9.48 -7.31 4.21
CA MET A 62 8.16 -7.76 3.75
C MET A 62 7.78 -9.11 4.38
N ALA A 63 8.73 -10.05 4.47
CA ALA A 63 8.52 -11.36 5.07
C ALA A 63 8.26 -11.33 6.60
N LEU A 64 8.60 -10.25 7.30
CA LEU A 64 8.26 -10.09 8.73
C LEU A 64 6.75 -9.94 8.94
N GLY A 65 6.05 -9.44 7.92
CA GLY A 65 4.60 -9.20 7.95
C GLY A 65 4.16 -8.13 8.97
N PRO A 66 2.84 -7.89 9.07
CA PRO A 66 2.28 -6.78 9.84
C PRO A 66 2.72 -6.74 11.31
N HIS A 67 2.87 -7.89 11.96
CA HIS A 67 3.34 -7.96 13.34
C HIS A 67 4.81 -7.59 13.51
N GLY A 68 5.66 -7.86 12.52
CA GLY A 68 7.05 -7.43 12.57
C GLY A 68 7.21 -5.95 12.23
N TRP A 69 6.36 -5.41 11.34
CA TRP A 69 6.41 -4.01 10.94
C TRP A 69 6.12 -3.05 12.09
N THR A 70 5.35 -3.46 13.11
CA THR A 70 5.10 -2.64 14.31
C THR A 70 6.35 -2.39 15.15
N LEU A 71 7.46 -3.07 14.87
CA LEU A 71 8.73 -2.90 15.55
C LEU A 71 9.66 -1.90 14.84
N PHE A 72 9.28 -1.42 13.65
CA PHE A 72 10.03 -0.38 12.96
C PHE A 72 9.80 0.97 13.62
N ASP A 73 10.84 1.80 13.62
CA ASP A 73 10.72 3.18 14.07
C ASP A 73 9.70 3.91 13.20
N ASP A 74 8.68 4.50 13.82
CA ASP A 74 7.73 5.37 13.12
C ASP A 74 8.28 6.81 13.11
N PRO A 75 8.74 7.33 11.95
CA PRO A 75 9.23 8.70 11.86
C PRO A 75 8.10 9.74 11.86
N VAL A 76 6.84 9.29 11.76
CA VAL A 76 5.66 10.15 11.81
C VAL A 76 5.26 10.30 13.29
N PRO A 77 4.99 11.53 13.77
CA PRO A 77 4.53 11.72 15.13
C PRO A 77 3.20 11.01 15.37
N GLU A 78 2.91 10.68 16.63
CA GLU A 78 1.63 10.10 17.01
C GLU A 78 0.46 10.94 16.45
N TRP A 79 -0.50 10.23 15.86
CA TRP A 79 -1.72 10.83 15.34
C TRP A 79 -2.58 11.27 16.53
N THR A 80 -2.50 12.55 16.90
CA THR A 80 -3.36 13.13 17.92
C THR A 80 -4.75 13.41 17.34
N GLU A 81 -5.79 12.91 17.98
CA GLU A 81 -7.16 13.33 17.67
C GLU A 81 -7.33 14.83 17.99
N HIS A 82 -7.81 15.59 17.01
CA HIS A 82 -8.34 16.94 17.18
C HIS A 82 -9.82 16.97 16.81
#